data_AF-A0A920BDE2-F1
#
_entry.id   AF-A0A920BDE2-F1
#
_cell.length_a   1.000
_cell.length_b   1.000
_cell.length_c   1.000
_cell.angle_alpha   90.00
_cell.angle_beta   90.00
_cell.angle_gamma   90.00
#
_symmetry.space_group_name_H-M   'P 1'
#
loop_
_entity.id
_entity.type
_entity.pdbx_description
1 polymer ?
#
loop_
_entity_poly.entity_id
_entity_poly.type
_entity_poly.pdbx_seq_one_letter_code
_entity_poly.pdbx_strand_id
1 'polypeptide(L)'
;MIRKMIIEFLTNMRNTVLLFLLILGLSGCEFFALSFAPGKEPLADNSDLANQASKVFWETLHQGDYSNISKPMTLLKAAYLQNPYDAKIAARIGFLHAWSLTERQRLKNIPPQITDNAILARKYFEEAVRLNPEDARYLGFHSSMMMSEGSIHKDAYLTRKGYFQGLDSIEAWPQFNLFTIGYTMSSKEHSDPKFREAVDMQWENIDKCIDDTIDRNNPDFSNYFEMESSEKRESYKRACWNSWIAPYNLQGFFLNFGDMLVKEGKPEIARKIYQTAMDHPDFETWPYKEYLIRRIENADQNVEKFRANNNPSADVNDSTIMIKTTFGCMGCHQN
;
A
#
# COMPACT_ATOMS: atom_id res chain seq x y z
N MET A 1 -27.98 44.83 53.99
CA MET A 1 -28.47 44.01 52.86
C MET A 1 -27.37 43.77 51.81
N ILE A 2 -26.75 44.84 51.27
CA ILE A 2 -25.71 44.78 50.22
C ILE A 2 -24.49 43.91 50.60
N ARG A 3 -23.96 44.03 51.82
CA ARG A 3 -22.78 43.25 52.27
C ARG A 3 -23.01 41.74 52.29
N LYS A 4 -24.25 41.29 52.58
CA LYS A 4 -24.61 39.87 52.63
C LYS A 4 -24.72 39.29 51.21
N MET A 5 -25.29 40.06 50.28
CA MET A 5 -25.39 39.74 48.86
C MET A 5 -24.01 39.58 48.19
N ILE A 6 -23.04 40.44 48.52
CA ILE A 6 -21.68 40.37 47.97
C ILE A 6 -20.95 39.10 48.46
N ILE A 7 -21.12 38.73 49.73
CA ILE A 7 -20.51 37.53 50.31
C ILE A 7 -21.10 36.25 49.69
N GLU A 8 -22.42 36.19 49.50
CA GLU A 8 -23.08 35.06 48.84
C GLU A 8 -22.66 34.93 47.36
N PHE A 9 -22.55 36.05 46.63
CA PHE A 9 -22.08 36.06 45.25
C PHE A 9 -20.63 35.57 45.12
N LEU A 10 -19.71 36.06 45.98
CA LEU A 10 -18.31 35.61 46.01
C LEU A 10 -18.18 34.13 46.39
N THR A 11 -19.03 33.65 47.31
CA THR A 11 -19.02 32.23 47.73
C THR A 11 -19.53 31.33 46.61
N ASN A 12 -20.59 31.72 45.91
CA ASN A 12 -21.10 30.98 44.76
C ASN A 12 -20.08 30.95 43.61
N MET A 13 -19.45 32.10 43.30
CA MET A 13 -18.40 32.17 42.28
C MET A 13 -17.20 31.27 42.62
N ARG A 14 -16.74 31.26 43.88
CA ARG A 14 -15.69 30.36 44.35
C ARG A 14 -16.08 28.90 44.20
N ASN A 15 -17.30 28.54 44.56
CA ASN A 15 -17.79 27.16 44.45
C ASN A 15 -17.94 26.73 42.98
N THR A 16 -18.37 27.62 42.08
CA THR A 16 -18.43 27.35 40.63
C THR A 16 -17.04 27.16 40.03
N VAL A 17 -16.06 28.00 40.40
CA VAL A 17 -14.66 27.85 39.93
C VAL A 17 -14.04 26.55 40.44
N LEU A 18 -14.25 26.20 41.71
CA LEU A 18 -13.77 24.94 42.28
C LEU A 18 -14.40 23.73 41.59
N LEU A 19 -15.70 23.77 41.27
CA LEU A 19 -16.38 22.71 40.53
C LEU A 19 -15.84 22.57 39.10
N PHE A 20 -15.56 23.69 38.41
CA PHE A 20 -14.99 23.68 37.06
C PHE A 20 -13.57 23.11 37.04
N LEU A 21 -12.74 23.47 38.04
CA LEU A 21 -11.40 22.89 38.22
C LEU A 21 -11.45 21.41 38.58
N LEU A 22 -12.45 20.96 39.36
CA LEU A 22 -12.65 19.55 39.66
C LEU A 22 -13.04 18.76 38.41
N ILE A 23 -13.92 19.32 37.56
CA ILE A 23 -14.34 18.71 36.30
C ILE A 23 -13.15 18.62 35.32
N LEU A 24 -12.36 19.69 35.19
CA LEU A 24 -11.13 19.70 34.38
C LEU A 24 -10.09 18.71 34.91
N GLY A 25 -9.97 18.56 36.23
CA GLY A 25 -9.11 17.58 36.86
C GLY A 25 -9.55 16.13 36.62
N LEU A 26 -10.86 15.86 36.58
CA LEU A 26 -11.42 14.54 36.33
C LEU A 26 -11.37 14.13 34.85
N SER A 27 -11.53 15.08 33.91
CA SER A 27 -11.36 14.83 32.47
C SER A 27 -9.89 14.88 32.01
N GLY A 28 -8.99 15.45 32.81
CA GLY A 28 -7.56 15.57 32.50
C GLY A 28 -6.74 14.32 32.83
N CYS A 29 -7.20 13.46 33.75
CA CYS A 29 -6.44 12.28 34.18
C CYS A 29 -6.12 11.33 33.02
N GLU A 30 -7.06 11.08 32.11
CA GLU A 30 -6.83 10.25 30.92
C GLU A 30 -5.80 10.90 29.98
N PHE A 31 -5.96 12.18 29.68
CA PHE A 31 -5.01 12.93 28.85
C PHE A 31 -3.60 12.87 29.42
N PHE A 32 -3.42 13.12 30.71
CA PHE A 32 -2.11 13.06 31.35
C PHE A 32 -1.57 11.64 31.43
N ALA A 33 -2.39 10.65 31.80
CA ALA A 33 -1.97 9.25 31.85
C ALA A 33 -1.49 8.76 30.47
N LEU A 34 -2.18 9.12 29.39
CA LEU A 34 -1.78 8.77 28.02
C LEU A 34 -0.60 9.59 27.51
N SER A 35 -0.54 10.89 27.81
CA SER A 35 0.54 11.78 27.34
C SER A 35 1.88 11.50 28.02
N PHE A 36 1.85 10.98 29.26
CA PHE A 36 3.05 10.61 30.01
C PHE A 36 3.35 9.10 30.02
N ALA A 37 2.49 8.28 29.41
CA ALA A 37 2.81 6.88 29.20
C ALA A 37 4.06 6.78 28.31
N PRO A 38 5.05 5.93 28.66
CA PRO A 38 6.22 5.76 27.82
C PRO A 38 5.80 5.27 26.43
N GLY A 39 6.40 5.87 25.41
CA GLY A 39 6.26 5.42 24.04
C GLY A 39 6.71 3.98 23.91
N LYS A 40 6.15 3.27 22.92
CA LYS A 40 6.62 1.94 22.58
C LYS A 40 7.91 2.07 21.79
N GLU A 41 9.03 1.77 22.43
CA GLU A 41 10.37 1.85 21.81
C GLU A 41 10.65 0.66 20.89
N PRO A 42 11.26 0.88 19.70
CA PRO A 42 11.59 -0.20 18.80
C PRO A 42 12.67 -1.12 19.35
N LEU A 43 12.48 -2.43 19.15
CA LEU A 43 13.48 -3.44 19.47
C LEU A 43 13.52 -4.47 18.34
N ALA A 44 14.64 -4.52 17.62
CA ALA A 44 14.86 -5.50 16.56
C ALA A 44 14.83 -6.93 17.12
N ASP A 45 14.14 -7.83 16.41
CA ASP A 45 14.06 -9.25 16.74
C ASP A 45 15.04 -10.05 15.90
N ASN A 46 16.11 -10.52 16.54
CA ASN A 46 17.11 -11.40 15.95
C ASN A 46 16.97 -12.85 16.43
N SER A 47 15.83 -13.22 17.04
CA SER A 47 15.57 -14.58 17.48
C SER A 47 15.53 -15.57 16.30
N ASP A 48 15.81 -16.84 16.59
CA ASP A 48 15.70 -17.91 15.59
C ASP A 48 14.28 -17.99 15.00
N LEU A 49 13.25 -17.74 15.82
CA LEU A 49 11.86 -17.71 15.37
C LEU A 49 11.61 -16.55 14.40
N ALA A 50 12.08 -15.33 14.69
CA ALA A 50 11.91 -14.19 13.80
C ALA A 50 12.66 -14.38 12.47
N ASN A 51 13.87 -14.94 12.51
CA ASN A 51 14.65 -15.27 11.33
C ASN A 51 13.94 -16.34 10.49
N GLN A 52 13.44 -17.41 11.13
CA GLN A 52 12.68 -18.46 10.45
C GLN A 52 11.37 -17.91 9.85
N ALA A 53 10.61 -17.10 10.60
CA ALA A 53 9.39 -16.49 10.13
C ALA A 53 9.64 -15.59 8.91
N SER A 54 10.72 -14.81 8.95
CA SER A 54 11.16 -13.97 7.82
C SER A 54 11.52 -14.77 6.59
N LYS A 55 12.25 -15.88 6.77
CA LYS A 55 12.63 -16.79 5.68
C LYS A 55 11.39 -17.41 5.03
N VAL A 56 10.49 -18.00 5.83
CA VAL A 56 9.27 -18.63 5.33
C VAL A 56 8.35 -17.61 4.66
N PHE A 57 8.28 -16.38 5.17
CA PHE A 57 7.55 -15.28 4.51
C PHE A 57 8.05 -15.05 3.09
N TRP A 58 9.36 -14.88 2.89
CA TRP A 58 9.92 -14.62 1.56
C TRP A 58 9.80 -15.83 0.64
N GLU A 59 10.05 -17.04 1.14
CA GLU A 59 9.86 -18.27 0.36
C GLU A 59 8.42 -18.42 -0.14
N THR A 60 7.43 -18.21 0.74
CA THR A 60 6.01 -18.28 0.36
C THR A 60 5.64 -17.19 -0.64
N LEU A 61 6.12 -15.95 -0.44
CA LEU A 61 5.84 -14.83 -1.32
C LEU A 61 6.45 -15.03 -2.71
N HIS A 62 7.74 -15.38 -2.78
CA HIS A 62 8.45 -15.59 -4.04
C HIS A 62 7.96 -16.81 -4.83
N GLN A 63 7.36 -17.80 -4.18
CA GLN A 63 6.70 -18.93 -4.86
C GLN A 63 5.26 -18.62 -5.29
N GLY A 64 4.70 -17.48 -4.88
CA GLY A 64 3.28 -17.18 -5.08
C GLY A 64 2.33 -18.19 -4.43
N ASP A 65 2.77 -18.84 -3.34
CA ASP A 65 2.01 -19.90 -2.63
C ASP A 65 0.91 -19.29 -1.75
N TYR A 66 -0.07 -18.68 -2.41
CA TYR A 66 -1.21 -18.01 -1.79
C TYR A 66 -2.01 -18.94 -0.87
N SER A 67 -2.16 -20.22 -1.27
CA SER A 67 -2.86 -21.24 -0.48
C SER A 67 -2.24 -21.49 0.90
N ASN A 68 -0.95 -21.20 1.05
CA ASN A 68 -0.18 -21.50 2.24
C ASN A 68 0.17 -20.26 3.06
N ILE A 69 -0.45 -19.10 2.79
CA ILE A 69 -0.27 -17.85 3.57
C ILE A 69 -0.42 -18.07 5.08
N SER A 70 -1.25 -19.04 5.50
CA SER A 70 -1.45 -19.39 6.91
C SER A 70 -0.16 -19.80 7.64
N LYS A 71 0.80 -20.41 6.94
CA LYS A 71 2.08 -20.86 7.52
C LYS A 71 3.00 -19.68 7.91
N PRO A 72 3.45 -18.79 7.00
CA PRO A 72 4.22 -17.62 7.41
C PRO A 72 3.43 -16.70 8.34
N MET A 73 2.10 -16.60 8.18
CA MET A 73 1.25 -15.81 9.09
C MET A 73 1.34 -16.30 10.54
N THR A 74 1.30 -17.61 10.76
CA THR A 74 1.40 -18.21 12.10
C THR A 74 2.77 -17.96 12.71
N LEU A 75 3.85 -18.17 11.95
CA LEU A 75 5.22 -17.95 12.43
C LEU A 75 5.49 -16.48 12.75
N LEU A 76 5.05 -15.55 11.88
CA LEU A 76 5.21 -14.11 12.11
C LEU A 76 4.43 -13.64 13.33
N LYS A 77 3.20 -14.14 13.54
CA LYS A 77 2.41 -13.81 14.75
C LYS A 77 3.02 -14.41 16.02
N ALA A 78 3.63 -15.59 15.94
CA ALA A 78 4.39 -16.17 17.05
C ALA A 78 5.63 -15.32 17.38
N ALA A 79 6.38 -14.86 16.37
CA ALA A 79 7.51 -13.94 16.55
C ALA A 79 7.03 -12.61 17.15
N TYR A 80 5.94 -12.03 16.62
CA TYR A 80 5.35 -10.80 17.14
C TYR A 80 4.89 -10.93 18.61
N LEU A 81 4.39 -12.09 19.01
CA LEU A 81 4.02 -12.36 20.40
C LEU A 81 5.23 -12.37 21.33
N GLN A 82 6.40 -12.84 20.85
CA GLN A 82 7.66 -12.83 21.62
C GLN A 82 8.27 -11.42 21.68
N ASN A 83 8.29 -10.71 20.56
CA ASN A 83 8.78 -9.35 20.46
C ASN A 83 7.81 -8.47 19.65
N PRO A 84 6.86 -7.79 20.31
CA PRO A 84 5.91 -6.94 19.61
C PRO A 84 6.53 -5.59 19.20
N TYR A 85 7.80 -5.33 19.48
CA TYR A 85 8.52 -4.07 19.24
C TYR A 85 9.33 -4.07 17.94
N ASP A 86 9.29 -5.15 17.15
CA ASP A 86 9.94 -5.22 15.84
C ASP A 86 9.00 -4.73 14.71
N ALA A 87 9.36 -3.60 14.10
CA ALA A 87 8.60 -2.98 13.02
C ALA A 87 8.51 -3.87 11.75
N LYS A 88 9.56 -4.65 11.44
CA LYS A 88 9.60 -5.49 10.24
C LYS A 88 8.67 -6.70 10.38
N ILE A 89 8.61 -7.31 11.56
CA ILE A 89 7.67 -8.40 11.84
C ILE A 89 6.23 -7.88 11.75
N ALA A 90 5.93 -6.73 12.37
CA ALA A 90 4.62 -6.08 12.23
C ALA A 90 4.27 -5.83 10.76
N ALA A 91 5.18 -5.19 10.00
CA ALA A 91 4.95 -4.91 8.59
C ALA A 91 4.74 -6.17 7.73
N ARG A 92 5.48 -7.27 7.97
CA ARG A 92 5.30 -8.53 7.23
C ARG A 92 3.94 -9.18 7.49
N ILE A 93 3.41 -9.08 8.70
CA ILE A 93 2.03 -9.50 8.98
C ILE A 93 1.06 -8.61 8.17
N GLY A 94 1.29 -7.30 8.15
CA GLY A 94 0.55 -6.36 7.30
C GLY A 94 0.58 -6.73 5.82
N PHE A 95 1.75 -7.07 5.29
CA PHE A 95 1.94 -7.48 3.90
C PHE A 95 1.16 -8.75 3.55
N LEU A 96 1.16 -9.78 4.41
CA LEU A 96 0.38 -10.99 4.14
C LEU A 96 -1.14 -10.73 4.12
N HIS A 97 -1.62 -9.85 4.99
CA HIS A 97 -3.03 -9.43 4.96
C HIS A 97 -3.33 -8.63 3.69
N ALA A 98 -2.46 -7.69 3.31
CA ALA A 98 -2.61 -6.94 2.04
C ALA A 98 -2.61 -7.87 0.83
N TRP A 99 -1.69 -8.85 0.77
CA TRP A 99 -1.64 -9.85 -0.31
C TRP A 99 -2.91 -10.70 -0.37
N SER A 100 -3.40 -11.18 0.79
CA SER A 100 -4.65 -11.93 0.90
C SER A 100 -5.84 -11.12 0.36
N LEU A 101 -5.89 -9.82 0.64
CA LEU A 101 -6.96 -8.96 0.16
C LEU A 101 -6.85 -8.71 -1.36
N THR A 102 -5.67 -8.35 -1.84
CA THR A 102 -5.43 -7.98 -3.24
C THR A 102 -5.72 -9.14 -4.17
N GLU A 103 -5.17 -10.32 -3.87
CA GLU A 103 -5.26 -11.50 -4.75
C GLU A 103 -6.36 -12.48 -4.35
N ARG A 104 -7.40 -12.00 -3.63
CA ARG A 104 -8.57 -12.80 -3.23
C ARG A 104 -9.25 -13.57 -4.35
N GLN A 105 -9.07 -13.16 -5.61
CA GLN A 105 -9.56 -13.87 -6.80
C GLN A 105 -8.91 -15.25 -7.00
N ARG A 106 -7.81 -15.56 -6.32
CA ARG A 106 -7.26 -16.93 -6.25
C ARG A 106 -8.16 -17.90 -5.50
N LEU A 107 -9.09 -17.40 -4.69
CA LEU A 107 -10.04 -18.21 -3.95
C LEU A 107 -11.20 -18.63 -4.85
N LYS A 108 -11.52 -19.93 -4.86
CA LYS A 108 -12.71 -20.45 -5.54
C LYS A 108 -14.00 -19.76 -5.08
N ASN A 109 -14.09 -19.48 -3.78
CA ASN A 109 -15.16 -18.72 -3.17
C ASN A 109 -14.52 -17.66 -2.26
N ILE A 110 -14.79 -16.38 -2.52
CA ILE A 110 -14.31 -15.29 -1.68
C ILE A 110 -15.16 -15.24 -0.41
N PRO A 111 -14.60 -15.52 0.78
CA PRO A 111 -15.36 -15.51 2.02
C PRO A 111 -15.69 -14.06 2.44
N PRO A 112 -16.81 -13.82 3.14
CA PRO A 112 -17.13 -12.48 3.66
C PRO A 112 -16.03 -11.88 4.55
N GLN A 113 -15.30 -12.72 5.29
CA GLN A 113 -14.19 -12.32 6.16
C GLN A 113 -12.98 -11.77 5.39
N ILE A 114 -12.98 -11.79 4.05
CA ILE A 114 -11.90 -11.21 3.26
C ILE A 114 -11.67 -9.74 3.60
N THR A 115 -12.72 -9.01 4.00
CA THR A 115 -12.67 -7.60 4.39
C THR A 115 -11.83 -7.37 5.64
N ASP A 116 -11.74 -8.35 6.54
CA ASP A 116 -10.97 -8.24 7.78
C ASP A 116 -9.47 -8.04 7.50
N ASN A 117 -8.99 -8.49 6.34
CA ASN A 117 -7.61 -8.29 5.93
C ASN A 117 -7.27 -6.81 5.73
N ALA A 118 -8.21 -5.95 5.32
CA ALA A 118 -7.96 -4.50 5.24
C ALA A 118 -7.68 -3.92 6.63
N ILE A 119 -8.51 -4.29 7.61
CA ILE A 119 -8.41 -3.81 9.01
C ILE A 119 -7.13 -4.32 9.66
N LEU A 120 -6.84 -5.61 9.51
CA LEU A 120 -5.64 -6.22 10.09
C LEU A 120 -4.38 -5.67 9.43
N ALA A 121 -4.35 -5.52 8.11
CA ALA A 121 -3.23 -4.90 7.42
C ALA A 121 -2.99 -3.47 7.91
N ARG A 122 -4.05 -2.63 7.97
CA ARG A 122 -3.95 -1.27 8.50
C ARG A 122 -3.36 -1.27 9.90
N LYS A 123 -3.90 -2.07 10.82
CA LYS A 123 -3.42 -2.14 12.22
C LYS A 123 -1.94 -2.51 12.32
N TYR A 124 -1.48 -3.48 11.54
CA TYR A 124 -0.10 -3.92 11.61
C TYR A 124 0.86 -2.94 10.92
N PHE A 125 0.43 -2.23 9.87
CA PHE A 125 1.21 -1.12 9.30
C PHE A 125 1.24 0.10 10.22
N GLU A 126 0.14 0.43 10.89
CA GLU A 126 0.10 1.47 11.93
C GLU A 126 1.14 1.20 13.01
N GLU A 127 1.23 -0.06 13.46
CA GLU A 127 2.24 -0.48 14.42
C GLU A 127 3.66 -0.35 13.86
N ALA A 128 3.88 -0.76 12.61
CA ALA A 128 5.18 -0.63 11.96
C ALA A 128 5.60 0.85 11.79
N VAL A 129 4.67 1.74 11.44
CA VAL A 129 4.90 3.20 11.37
C VAL A 129 5.26 3.75 12.75
N ARG A 130 4.54 3.34 13.79
CA ARG A 130 4.82 3.78 15.17
C ARG A 130 6.23 3.37 15.63
N LEU A 131 6.65 2.16 15.29
CA LEU A 131 7.95 1.61 15.69
C LEU A 131 9.11 2.08 14.80
N ASN A 132 8.85 2.42 13.54
CA ASN A 132 9.87 2.89 12.60
C ASN A 132 9.29 3.96 11.65
N PRO A 133 9.11 5.21 12.14
CA PRO A 133 8.46 6.27 11.38
C PRO A 133 9.28 6.74 10.17
N GLU A 134 10.60 6.52 10.17
CA GLU A 134 11.50 6.91 9.07
C GLU A 134 11.33 6.03 7.82
N ASP A 135 10.71 4.86 7.95
CA ASP A 135 10.46 3.98 6.80
C ASP A 135 9.15 4.36 6.11
N ALA A 136 9.25 5.32 5.19
CA ALA A 136 8.13 5.88 4.44
C ALA A 136 7.27 4.83 3.70
N ARG A 137 7.78 3.63 3.47
CA ARG A 137 7.00 2.53 2.86
C ARG A 137 5.88 2.08 3.79
N TYR A 138 6.15 1.97 5.08
CA TYR A 138 5.12 1.59 6.05
C TYR A 138 4.02 2.63 6.10
N LEU A 139 4.37 3.91 5.95
CA LEU A 139 3.40 5.01 5.88
C LEU A 139 2.52 4.91 4.63
N GLY A 140 3.12 4.61 3.47
CA GLY A 140 2.40 4.39 2.22
C GLY A 140 1.45 3.19 2.29
N PHE A 141 1.91 2.03 2.77
CA PHE A 141 1.04 0.87 2.94
C PHE A 141 -0.06 1.09 4.00
N HIS A 142 0.24 1.78 5.10
CA HIS A 142 -0.78 2.17 6.08
C HIS A 142 -1.86 3.03 5.42
N SER A 143 -1.45 4.02 4.62
CA SER A 143 -2.35 4.88 3.84
C SER A 143 -3.22 4.07 2.88
N SER A 144 -2.62 3.15 2.11
CA SER A 144 -3.33 2.27 1.19
C SER A 144 -4.41 1.45 1.89
N MET A 145 -4.10 0.91 3.09
CA MET A 145 -5.05 0.11 3.85
C MET A 145 -6.15 0.96 4.48
N MET A 146 -5.86 2.20 4.90
CA MET A 146 -6.90 3.16 5.31
C MET A 146 -7.87 3.49 4.17
N MET A 147 -7.35 3.74 2.97
CA MET A 147 -8.20 4.00 1.79
C MET A 147 -9.05 2.77 1.43
N SER A 148 -8.46 1.58 1.47
CA SER A 148 -9.13 0.32 1.16
C SER A 148 -10.22 -0.02 2.19
N GLU A 149 -9.91 0.04 3.48
CA GLU A 149 -10.87 -0.16 4.58
C GLU A 149 -12.00 0.87 4.51
N GLY A 150 -11.66 2.16 4.37
CA GLY A 150 -12.66 3.21 4.25
C GLY A 150 -13.58 2.99 3.05
N SER A 151 -13.05 2.51 1.92
CA SER A 151 -13.87 2.17 0.75
C SER A 151 -14.80 0.98 1.01
N ILE A 152 -14.31 -0.07 1.70
CA ILE A 152 -15.10 -1.27 2.05
C ILE A 152 -16.25 -0.90 3.00
N HIS A 153 -15.97 -0.10 4.02
CA HIS A 153 -16.93 0.29 5.05
C HIS A 153 -17.74 1.56 4.72
N LYS A 154 -17.49 2.18 3.56
CA LYS A 154 -18.07 3.47 3.16
C LYS A 154 -17.79 4.59 4.16
N ASP A 155 -16.61 4.56 4.77
CA ASP A 155 -16.10 5.58 5.69
C ASP A 155 -15.27 6.63 4.91
N ALA A 156 -15.93 7.73 4.57
CA ALA A 156 -15.30 8.83 3.84
C ALA A 156 -14.20 9.54 4.65
N TYR A 157 -14.28 9.54 6.00
CA TYR A 157 -13.24 10.14 6.84
C TYR A 157 -11.97 9.30 6.76
N LEU A 158 -12.08 7.98 6.95
CA LEU A 158 -10.94 7.08 6.89
C LEU A 158 -10.29 7.08 5.50
N THR A 159 -11.09 7.09 4.42
CA THR A 159 -10.57 7.22 3.06
C THR A 159 -9.79 8.53 2.85
N ARG A 160 -10.31 9.68 3.31
CA ARG A 160 -9.62 10.97 3.17
C ARG A 160 -8.35 11.04 4.01
N LYS A 161 -8.40 10.56 5.26
CA LYS A 161 -7.22 10.49 6.13
C LYS A 161 -6.14 9.61 5.51
N GLY A 162 -6.52 8.47 4.94
CA GLY A 162 -5.62 7.62 4.18
C GLY A 162 -4.99 8.36 3.00
N TYR A 163 -5.78 9.02 2.16
CA TYR A 163 -5.28 9.79 1.01
C TYR A 163 -4.23 10.84 1.40
N PHE A 164 -4.50 11.70 2.40
CA PHE A 164 -3.54 12.73 2.81
C PHE A 164 -2.25 12.13 3.40
N GLN A 165 -2.36 11.08 4.22
CA GLN A 165 -1.16 10.35 4.67
C GLN A 165 -0.38 9.72 3.50
N GLY A 166 -1.08 9.37 2.42
CA GLY A 166 -0.46 8.89 1.19
C GLY A 166 0.39 9.96 0.53
N LEU A 167 -0.10 11.21 0.49
CA LEU A 167 0.69 12.34 0.00
C LEU A 167 1.93 12.59 0.87
N ASP A 168 1.80 12.52 2.20
CA ASP A 168 2.95 12.64 3.11
C ASP A 168 3.98 11.53 2.84
N SER A 169 3.52 10.30 2.54
CA SER A 169 4.41 9.19 2.18
C SER A 169 5.11 9.40 0.84
N ILE A 170 4.44 10.01 -0.13
CA ILE A 170 5.02 10.38 -1.43
C ILE A 170 6.12 11.43 -1.24
N GLU A 171 5.88 12.46 -0.43
CA GLU A 171 6.89 13.47 -0.11
C GLU A 171 8.13 12.84 0.54
N ALA A 172 7.93 11.90 1.47
CA ALA A 172 9.03 11.24 2.16
C ALA A 172 9.85 10.29 1.27
N TRP A 173 9.22 9.60 0.31
CA TRP A 173 9.93 8.73 -0.64
C TRP A 173 9.14 8.53 -1.95
N PRO A 174 9.30 9.45 -2.93
CA PRO A 174 8.43 9.47 -4.11
C PRO A 174 8.63 8.27 -5.03
N GLN A 175 9.87 7.78 -5.19
CA GLN A 175 10.19 6.62 -6.03
C GLN A 175 9.42 5.36 -5.60
N PHE A 176 9.08 5.23 -4.32
CA PHE A 176 8.33 4.07 -3.82
C PHE A 176 6.83 4.36 -3.69
N ASN A 177 6.48 5.52 -3.14
CA ASN A 177 5.10 5.78 -2.73
C ASN A 177 4.22 6.35 -3.85
N LEU A 178 4.77 6.93 -4.91
CA LEU A 178 3.99 7.27 -6.11
C LEU A 178 3.37 6.01 -6.74
N PHE A 179 4.16 4.93 -6.86
CA PHE A 179 3.64 3.63 -7.25
C PHE A 179 2.63 3.12 -6.22
N THR A 180 2.97 3.04 -4.93
CA THR A 180 2.11 2.43 -3.90
C THR A 180 0.72 3.08 -3.82
N ILE A 181 0.67 4.42 -3.82
CA ILE A 181 -0.58 5.18 -3.72
C ILE A 181 -1.34 5.15 -5.04
N GLY A 182 -0.66 5.35 -6.17
CA GLY A 182 -1.29 5.27 -7.49
C GLY A 182 -1.82 3.86 -7.81
N TYR A 183 -1.09 2.81 -7.42
CA TYR A 183 -1.54 1.42 -7.53
C TYR A 183 -2.83 1.21 -6.75
N THR A 184 -2.91 1.68 -5.50
CA THR A 184 -4.12 1.57 -4.68
C THR A 184 -5.32 2.29 -5.33
N MET A 185 -5.09 3.50 -5.84
CA MET A 185 -6.12 4.32 -6.47
C MET A 185 -6.48 3.86 -7.90
N SER A 186 -5.68 3.00 -8.53
CA SER A 186 -6.01 2.40 -9.83
C SER A 186 -7.34 1.61 -9.82
N SER A 187 -7.74 1.14 -8.63
CA SER A 187 -8.99 0.42 -8.40
C SER A 187 -10.26 1.28 -8.56
N LYS A 188 -10.12 2.61 -8.48
CA LYS A 188 -11.23 3.58 -8.63
C LYS A 188 -11.85 3.55 -10.02
N GLU A 189 -13.04 4.13 -10.15
CA GLU A 189 -13.68 4.28 -11.46
C GLU A 189 -12.84 5.12 -12.40
N HIS A 190 -12.85 4.79 -13.70
CA HIS A 190 -12.09 5.56 -14.69
C HIS A 190 -12.52 7.03 -14.77
N SER A 191 -13.78 7.32 -14.39
CA SER A 191 -14.35 8.67 -14.33
C SER A 191 -14.11 9.39 -13.00
N ASP A 192 -13.57 8.70 -11.99
CA ASP A 192 -13.18 9.31 -10.71
C ASP A 192 -11.92 10.15 -10.92
N PRO A 193 -11.90 11.44 -10.51
CA PRO A 193 -10.69 12.27 -10.58
C PRO A 193 -9.47 11.65 -9.91
N LYS A 194 -9.65 10.83 -8.86
CA LYS A 194 -8.56 10.13 -8.18
C LYS A 194 -7.94 9.01 -9.02
N PHE A 195 -8.67 8.44 -9.97
CA PHE A 195 -8.08 7.53 -10.94
C PHE A 195 -7.12 8.26 -11.88
N ARG A 196 -7.50 9.44 -12.37
CA ARG A 196 -6.62 10.26 -13.22
C ARG A 196 -5.36 10.71 -12.48
N GLU A 197 -5.51 11.15 -11.24
CA GLU A 197 -4.38 11.48 -10.37
C GLU A 197 -3.45 10.26 -10.18
N ALA A 198 -4.01 9.05 -10.04
CA ALA A 198 -3.21 7.83 -9.94
C ALA A 198 -2.38 7.54 -11.21
N VAL A 199 -2.92 7.83 -12.40
CA VAL A 199 -2.19 7.74 -13.68
C VAL A 199 -1.05 8.75 -13.71
N ASP A 200 -1.31 9.99 -13.29
CA ASP A 200 -0.27 11.03 -13.20
C ASP A 200 0.85 10.64 -12.23
N MET A 201 0.51 10.00 -11.11
CA MET A 201 1.51 9.46 -10.17
C MET A 201 2.41 8.39 -10.80
N GLN A 202 1.91 7.56 -11.74
CA GLN A 202 2.75 6.57 -12.41
C GLN A 202 3.75 7.24 -13.37
N TRP A 203 3.32 8.28 -14.09
CA TRP A 203 4.24 9.09 -14.91
C TRP A 203 5.31 9.76 -14.05
N GLU A 204 4.91 10.40 -12.95
CA GLU A 204 5.87 11.01 -12.02
C GLU A 204 6.80 9.95 -11.41
N ASN A 205 6.31 8.74 -11.13
CA ASN A 205 7.14 7.67 -10.60
C ASN A 205 8.28 7.31 -11.56
N ILE A 206 7.98 7.18 -12.86
CA ILE A 206 8.99 6.99 -13.91
C ILE A 206 10.01 8.12 -13.85
N ASP A 207 9.54 9.37 -13.91
CA ASP A 207 10.41 10.56 -13.94
C ASP A 207 11.35 10.60 -12.70
N LYS A 208 10.83 10.26 -11.51
CA LYS A 208 11.60 10.22 -10.26
C LYS A 208 12.58 9.06 -10.18
N CYS A 209 12.33 7.96 -10.89
CA CYS A 209 13.18 6.79 -10.89
C CYS A 209 14.36 6.92 -11.85
N ILE A 210 14.16 7.59 -12.99
CA ILE A 210 15.22 7.84 -13.98
C ILE A 210 15.90 9.20 -13.80
N ASP A 211 15.40 10.04 -12.90
CA ASP A 211 15.82 11.44 -12.71
C ASP A 211 15.81 12.26 -14.02
N ASP A 212 14.84 11.98 -14.88
CA ASP A 212 14.61 12.63 -16.17
C ASP A 212 13.11 12.73 -16.44
N THR A 213 12.68 13.31 -17.56
CA THR A 213 11.28 13.38 -17.96
C THR A 213 11.05 12.62 -19.26
N ILE A 214 10.18 11.61 -19.23
CA ILE A 214 9.83 10.85 -20.43
C ILE A 214 8.78 11.58 -21.29
N ASP A 215 8.88 11.47 -22.62
CA ASP A 215 7.83 11.95 -23.52
C ASP A 215 6.56 11.10 -23.35
N ARG A 216 5.53 11.68 -22.72
CA ARG A 216 4.26 11.00 -22.43
C ARG A 216 3.45 10.66 -23.68
N ASN A 217 3.71 11.31 -24.82
CA ASN A 217 3.04 11.03 -26.10
C ASN A 217 3.76 9.94 -26.91
N ASN A 218 5.04 9.75 -26.65
CA ASN A 218 5.85 8.73 -27.28
C ASN A 218 6.88 8.16 -26.29
N PRO A 219 6.41 7.45 -25.24
CA PRO A 219 7.31 6.97 -24.20
C PRO A 219 8.27 5.91 -24.76
N ASP A 220 9.55 6.09 -24.47
CA ASP A 220 10.62 5.16 -24.77
C ASP A 220 11.53 5.07 -23.54
N PHE A 221 11.62 3.86 -22.99
CA PHE A 221 12.38 3.58 -21.78
C PHE A 221 13.68 2.81 -22.07
N SER A 222 13.92 2.43 -23.33
CA SER A 222 15.01 1.51 -23.72
C SER A 222 16.40 2.01 -23.30
N ASN A 223 16.61 3.33 -23.31
CA ASN A 223 17.89 3.95 -22.93
C ASN A 223 18.17 3.94 -21.43
N TYR A 224 17.20 3.58 -20.58
CA TYR A 224 17.36 3.64 -19.12
C TYR A 224 17.64 2.29 -18.47
N PHE A 225 17.57 1.17 -19.21
CA PHE A 225 17.85 -0.15 -18.63
C PHE A 225 19.30 -0.29 -18.12
N GLU A 226 20.26 0.41 -18.72
CA GLU A 226 21.65 0.43 -18.23
C GLU A 226 21.77 1.08 -16.83
N MET A 227 20.80 1.91 -16.44
CA MET A 227 20.77 2.54 -15.11
C MET A 227 20.58 1.51 -14.00
N GLU A 228 19.84 0.42 -14.23
CA GLU A 228 19.66 -0.63 -13.23
C GLU A 228 21.01 -1.20 -12.77
N SER A 229 21.87 -1.54 -13.73
CA SER A 229 23.19 -2.12 -13.46
C SER A 229 24.18 -1.13 -12.83
N SER A 230 23.96 0.17 -13.04
CA SER A 230 24.87 1.24 -12.62
C SER A 230 24.38 2.04 -11.40
N GLU A 231 23.15 1.81 -10.95
CA GLU A 231 22.54 2.48 -9.81
C GLU A 231 23.32 2.15 -8.52
N LYS A 232 23.62 3.18 -7.73
CA LYS A 232 24.38 3.07 -6.47
C LYS A 232 23.56 3.47 -5.25
N ARG A 233 22.44 4.17 -5.45
CA ARG A 233 21.55 4.63 -4.40
C ARG A 233 20.64 3.49 -3.98
N GLU A 234 20.81 3.01 -2.76
CA GLU A 234 20.05 1.87 -2.24
C GLU A 234 18.53 2.10 -2.24
N SER A 235 18.07 3.34 -2.04
CA SER A 235 16.65 3.68 -2.16
C SER A 235 16.13 3.52 -3.60
N TYR A 236 16.92 3.88 -4.61
CA TYR A 236 16.53 3.73 -6.02
C TYR A 236 16.58 2.26 -6.44
N LYS A 237 17.65 1.53 -6.10
CA LYS A 237 17.72 0.05 -6.32
C LYS A 237 16.49 -0.67 -5.81
N ARG A 238 16.00 -0.26 -4.64
CA ARG A 238 14.87 -0.90 -3.99
C ARG A 238 13.52 -0.54 -4.60
N ALA A 239 13.35 0.69 -5.08
CA ALA A 239 12.06 1.20 -5.53
C ALA A 239 11.88 1.11 -7.05
N CYS A 240 12.94 1.34 -7.83
CA CYS A 240 12.87 1.60 -9.27
C CYS A 240 13.24 0.39 -10.13
N TRP A 241 14.05 -0.53 -9.59
CA TRP A 241 14.68 -1.60 -10.36
C TRP A 241 14.27 -3.00 -9.86
N ASN A 242 14.61 -4.04 -10.62
CA ASN A 242 14.42 -5.41 -10.17
C ASN A 242 15.37 -5.68 -8.99
N SER A 243 14.86 -6.42 -8.00
CA SER A 243 15.64 -6.74 -6.80
C SER A 243 15.21 -8.08 -6.24
N TRP A 244 16.00 -8.64 -5.32
CA TRP A 244 15.61 -9.88 -4.65
C TRP A 244 14.26 -9.78 -3.91
N ILE A 245 13.78 -8.58 -3.56
CA ILE A 245 12.48 -8.36 -2.93
C ILE A 245 11.35 -8.49 -3.95
N ALA A 246 11.54 -7.85 -5.11
CA ALA A 246 10.61 -7.82 -6.23
C ALA A 246 11.41 -8.14 -7.51
N PRO A 247 11.62 -9.43 -7.82
CA PRO A 247 12.47 -9.88 -8.93
C PRO A 247 12.00 -9.38 -10.28
N TYR A 248 10.72 -9.03 -10.41
CA TYR A 248 10.11 -8.50 -11.63
C TYR A 248 9.40 -7.16 -11.36
N ASN A 249 9.99 -6.32 -10.50
CA ASN A 249 9.47 -5.00 -10.16
C ASN A 249 9.14 -4.18 -11.41
N LEU A 250 10.06 -4.14 -12.37
CA LEU A 250 9.94 -3.38 -13.61
C LEU A 250 8.77 -3.92 -14.45
N GLN A 251 8.72 -5.23 -14.68
CA GLN A 251 7.67 -5.86 -15.49
C GLN A 251 6.29 -5.65 -14.87
N GLY A 252 6.16 -5.87 -13.55
CA GLY A 252 4.91 -5.67 -12.84
C GLY A 252 4.47 -4.21 -12.81
N PHE A 253 5.40 -3.25 -12.65
CA PHE A 253 5.11 -1.83 -12.75
C PHE A 253 4.54 -1.47 -14.13
N PHE A 254 5.23 -1.83 -15.21
CA PHE A 254 4.82 -1.48 -16.57
C PHE A 254 3.54 -2.20 -17.02
N LEU A 255 3.30 -3.44 -16.54
CA LEU A 255 2.00 -4.11 -16.70
C LEU A 255 0.87 -3.33 -16.03
N ASN A 256 1.03 -2.97 -14.75
CA ASN A 256 0.01 -2.19 -14.06
C ASN A 256 -0.22 -0.84 -14.76
N PHE A 257 0.86 -0.16 -15.13
CA PHE A 257 0.74 1.17 -15.70
C PHE A 257 0.06 1.15 -17.07
N GLY A 258 0.41 0.18 -17.92
CA GLY A 258 -0.31 -0.03 -19.17
C GLY A 258 -1.79 -0.35 -18.95
N ASP A 259 -2.12 -1.16 -17.93
CA ASP A 259 -3.51 -1.47 -17.57
C ASP A 259 -4.29 -0.19 -17.20
N MET A 260 -3.65 0.72 -16.46
CA MET A 260 -4.22 2.03 -16.11
C MET A 260 -4.42 2.91 -17.35
N LEU A 261 -3.47 2.96 -18.29
CA LEU A 261 -3.60 3.73 -19.53
C LEU A 261 -4.68 3.17 -20.46
N VAL A 262 -4.82 1.84 -20.55
CA VAL A 262 -5.94 1.20 -21.27
C VAL A 262 -7.26 1.63 -20.66
N LYS A 263 -7.39 1.55 -19.33
CA LYS A 263 -8.60 1.96 -18.61
C LYS A 263 -8.91 3.45 -18.77
N GLU A 264 -7.88 4.30 -18.87
CA GLU A 264 -8.02 5.73 -19.20
C GLU A 264 -8.53 5.95 -20.63
N GLY A 265 -8.41 4.95 -21.52
CA GLY A 265 -8.80 5.05 -22.92
C GLY A 265 -7.65 5.45 -23.85
N LYS A 266 -6.40 5.16 -23.47
CA LYS A 266 -5.19 5.43 -24.25
C LYS A 266 -4.47 4.13 -24.67
N PRO A 267 -5.12 3.22 -25.41
CA PRO A 267 -4.54 1.91 -25.73
C PRO A 267 -3.26 2.00 -26.58
N GLU A 268 -3.11 3.02 -27.41
CA GLU A 268 -1.87 3.23 -28.19
C GLU A 268 -0.65 3.53 -27.32
N ILE A 269 -0.80 4.44 -26.34
CA ILE A 269 0.26 4.75 -25.37
C ILE A 269 0.51 3.55 -24.45
N ALA A 270 -0.55 2.86 -24.03
CA ALA A 270 -0.44 1.67 -23.20
C ALA A 270 0.41 0.58 -23.86
N ARG A 271 0.28 0.34 -25.16
CA ARG A 271 1.13 -0.62 -25.89
C ARG A 271 2.61 -0.31 -25.79
N LYS A 272 3.00 0.96 -25.88
CA LYS A 272 4.40 1.40 -25.72
C LYS A 272 4.90 1.16 -24.30
N ILE A 273 4.06 1.46 -23.32
CA ILE A 273 4.36 1.21 -21.89
C ILE A 273 4.48 -0.30 -21.60
N TYR A 274 3.59 -1.13 -22.14
CA TYR A 274 3.74 -2.59 -22.02
C TYR A 274 5.01 -3.10 -22.71
N GLN A 275 5.35 -2.55 -23.89
CA GLN A 275 6.54 -2.96 -24.64
C GLN A 275 7.81 -2.77 -23.81
N THR A 276 7.89 -1.75 -22.95
CA THR A 276 9.01 -1.58 -22.02
C THR A 276 9.27 -2.81 -21.14
N ALA A 277 8.22 -3.49 -20.66
CA ALA A 277 8.40 -4.73 -19.90
C ALA A 277 8.93 -5.89 -20.76
N MET A 278 8.61 -5.92 -22.05
CA MET A 278 9.10 -6.93 -23.00
C MET A 278 10.55 -6.71 -23.40
N ASP A 279 10.98 -5.45 -23.52
CA ASP A 279 12.32 -5.09 -23.95
C ASP A 279 13.39 -5.35 -22.88
N HIS A 280 12.97 -5.53 -21.63
CA HIS A 280 13.85 -5.85 -20.51
C HIS A 280 14.35 -7.31 -20.55
N PRO A 281 15.65 -7.59 -20.27
CA PRO A 281 16.20 -8.95 -20.35
C PRO A 281 15.46 -10.01 -19.52
N ASP A 282 14.94 -9.64 -18.34
CA ASP A 282 14.24 -10.56 -17.45
C ASP A 282 12.85 -11.00 -17.97
N PHE A 283 12.30 -10.36 -19.01
CA PHE A 283 10.98 -10.69 -19.58
C PHE A 283 10.81 -12.18 -19.87
N GLU A 284 11.85 -12.83 -20.39
CA GLU A 284 11.78 -14.22 -20.81
C GLU A 284 11.52 -15.20 -19.66
N THR A 285 11.99 -14.86 -18.47
CA THR A 285 11.81 -15.68 -17.27
C THR A 285 10.58 -15.30 -16.46
N TRP A 286 9.97 -14.15 -16.75
CA TRP A 286 8.85 -13.63 -15.99
C TRP A 286 7.60 -14.52 -16.09
N PRO A 287 7.05 -15.03 -14.97
CA PRO A 287 5.91 -15.97 -15.00
C PRO A 287 4.63 -15.44 -15.63
N TYR A 288 4.49 -14.11 -15.75
CA TYR A 288 3.28 -13.44 -16.22
C TYR A 288 3.40 -12.86 -17.63
N LYS A 289 4.48 -13.19 -18.36
CA LYS A 289 4.75 -12.67 -19.72
C LYS A 289 3.60 -12.86 -20.70
N GLU A 290 2.92 -14.00 -20.63
CA GLU A 290 1.79 -14.32 -21.50
C GLU A 290 0.58 -13.40 -21.27
N TYR A 291 0.37 -12.92 -20.04
CA TYR A 291 -0.67 -11.93 -19.77
C TYR A 291 -0.31 -10.59 -20.40
N LEU A 292 0.95 -10.14 -20.30
CA LEU A 292 1.40 -8.90 -20.94
C LEU A 292 1.23 -8.94 -22.46
N ILE A 293 1.59 -10.05 -23.12
CA ILE A 293 1.40 -10.23 -24.57
C ILE A 293 -0.09 -10.06 -24.91
N ARG A 294 -0.98 -10.75 -24.19
CA ARG A 294 -2.44 -10.61 -24.40
C ARG A 294 -2.96 -9.21 -24.08
N ARG A 295 -2.35 -8.48 -23.13
CA ARG A 295 -2.68 -7.06 -22.87
C ARG A 295 -2.39 -6.18 -24.07
N ILE A 296 -1.25 -6.38 -24.72
CA ILE A 296 -0.83 -5.64 -25.91
C ILE A 296 -1.77 -5.94 -27.09
N GLU A 297 -2.00 -7.22 -27.37
CA GLU A 297 -2.86 -7.69 -28.47
C GLU A 297 -4.29 -7.16 -28.33
N ASN A 298 -4.83 -7.17 -27.11
CA ASN A 298 -6.22 -6.83 -26.85
C ASN A 298 -6.43 -5.42 -26.30
N ALA A 299 -5.42 -4.54 -26.36
CA ALA A 299 -5.46 -3.24 -25.66
C ALA A 299 -6.71 -2.41 -26.00
N ASP A 300 -7.14 -2.34 -27.26
CA ASP A 300 -8.34 -1.59 -27.66
C ASP A 300 -9.62 -2.21 -27.08
N GLN A 301 -9.74 -3.54 -27.11
CA GLN A 301 -10.89 -4.25 -26.55
C GLN A 301 -10.93 -4.16 -25.01
N ASN A 302 -9.75 -4.10 -24.39
CA ASN A 302 -9.61 -4.07 -22.94
C ASN A 302 -10.02 -2.73 -22.33
N VAL A 303 -10.12 -1.65 -23.11
CA VAL A 303 -10.62 -0.34 -22.61
C VAL A 303 -11.96 -0.51 -21.90
N GLU A 304 -12.94 -1.10 -22.58
CA GLU A 304 -14.27 -1.29 -22.02
C GLU A 304 -14.32 -2.41 -20.98
N LYS A 305 -13.49 -3.46 -21.13
CA LYS A 305 -13.38 -4.53 -20.12
C LYS A 305 -12.86 -3.98 -18.78
N PHE A 306 -11.81 -3.16 -18.80
CA PHE A 306 -11.19 -2.61 -17.59
C PHE A 306 -12.02 -1.51 -16.92
N ARG A 307 -12.96 -0.91 -17.66
CA ARG A 307 -13.97 0.01 -17.14
C ARG A 307 -15.19 -0.70 -16.57
N ALA A 308 -15.41 -1.97 -16.90
CA ALA A 308 -16.53 -2.73 -16.38
C ALA A 308 -16.31 -3.10 -14.90
N ASN A 309 -17.23 -2.69 -14.02
CA ASN A 309 -17.20 -3.06 -12.58
C ASN A 309 -18.00 -4.30 -12.26
N ASN A 310 -18.31 -5.11 -13.26
CA ASN A 310 -19.11 -6.30 -13.07
C ASN A 310 -18.27 -7.41 -12.44
N ASN A 311 -18.95 -8.39 -11.84
CA ASN A 311 -18.31 -9.57 -11.27
C ASN A 311 -17.31 -10.17 -12.25
N PRO A 312 -16.15 -10.67 -11.76
CA PRO A 312 -15.14 -11.26 -12.61
C PRO A 312 -15.77 -12.28 -13.56
N SER A 313 -15.47 -12.14 -14.85
CA SER A 313 -15.78 -13.16 -15.83
C SER A 313 -15.06 -14.47 -15.48
N ALA A 314 -15.32 -15.56 -16.20
CA ALA A 314 -14.58 -16.81 -16.06
C ALA A 314 -13.04 -16.63 -16.21
N ASP A 315 -12.60 -15.50 -16.77
CA ASP A 315 -11.20 -15.12 -16.92
C ASP A 315 -10.91 -13.75 -16.28
N VAL A 316 -10.87 -13.71 -14.95
CA VAL A 316 -10.55 -12.48 -14.19
C VAL A 316 -9.21 -11.87 -14.59
N ASN A 317 -8.24 -12.71 -14.96
CA ASN A 317 -6.91 -12.24 -15.28
C ASN A 317 -6.87 -11.47 -16.59
N ASP A 318 -7.67 -11.85 -17.59
CA ASP A 318 -7.75 -11.14 -18.87
C ASP A 318 -8.83 -10.06 -18.95
N SER A 319 -9.74 -9.98 -17.96
CA SER A 319 -10.89 -9.06 -18.00
C SER A 319 -10.81 -7.87 -17.05
N THR A 320 -9.80 -7.76 -16.20
CA THR A 320 -9.61 -6.60 -15.32
C THR A 320 -8.15 -6.18 -15.18
N ILE A 321 -7.92 -4.95 -14.73
CA ILE A 321 -6.60 -4.42 -14.39
C ILE A 321 -5.90 -5.21 -13.27
N MET A 322 -4.58 -5.19 -13.27
CA MET A 322 -3.67 -5.96 -12.41
C MET A 322 -4.06 -5.99 -10.92
N ILE A 323 -4.43 -4.87 -10.29
CA ILE A 323 -4.80 -4.85 -8.85
C ILE A 323 -6.03 -5.72 -8.51
N LYS A 324 -6.84 -6.07 -9.51
CA LYS A 324 -8.02 -6.93 -9.34
C LYS A 324 -7.80 -8.35 -9.88
N THR A 325 -6.62 -8.70 -10.38
CA THR A 325 -6.32 -10.05 -10.89
C THR A 325 -5.88 -10.99 -9.78
N THR A 326 -5.59 -12.24 -10.15
CA THR A 326 -4.94 -13.20 -9.25
C THR A 326 -3.47 -12.88 -8.99
N PHE A 327 -2.86 -11.90 -9.63
CA PHE A 327 -1.42 -11.63 -9.53
C PHE A 327 -1.08 -10.17 -9.25
N GLY A 328 -1.98 -9.44 -8.58
CA GLY A 328 -1.77 -8.03 -8.24
C GLY A 328 -0.46 -7.76 -7.47
N CYS A 329 -0.05 -8.66 -6.58
CA CYS A 329 1.26 -8.61 -5.95
C CYS A 329 2.29 -9.45 -6.71
N MET A 330 1.89 -10.63 -7.18
CA MET A 330 2.81 -11.61 -7.75
C MET A 330 3.42 -11.21 -9.09
N GLY A 331 2.79 -10.29 -9.83
CA GLY A 331 3.39 -9.73 -11.03
C GLY A 331 4.76 -9.10 -10.79
N CYS A 332 5.04 -8.59 -9.58
CA CYS A 332 6.36 -8.09 -9.20
C CYS A 332 7.19 -9.10 -8.40
N HIS A 333 6.54 -9.99 -7.65
CA HIS A 333 7.17 -10.74 -6.55
C HIS A 333 7.46 -12.21 -6.83
N GLN A 334 6.79 -12.87 -7.78
CA GLN A 334 6.94 -14.30 -7.97
C GLN A 334 8.12 -14.64 -8.91
N ASN A 335 8.95 -15.61 -8.50
CA ASN A 335 10.03 -16.21 -9.31
C ASN A 335 9.53 -17.33 -10.22
#